data_AF-A0A438CCH0-F1
#
_entry.id   AF-A0A438CCH0-F1
#
_cell.length_a   1.000
_cell.length_b   1.000
_cell.length_c   1.000
_cell.angle_alpha   90.00
_cell.angle_beta   90.00
_cell.angle_gamma   90.00
#
_symmetry.space_group_name_H-M   'P 1'
#
loop_
_entity.id
_entity.type
_entity.pdbx_description
1 polymer ?
#
loop_
_entity_poly.entity_id
_entity_poly.type
_entity_poly.pdbx_seq_one_letter_code
_entity_poly.pdbx_strand_id
1 'polypeptide(L)'
;MSLRNGRQDFCYIHEGGELVKTVVGSIEYKGGRTNCIVVSKNISHSEFVSKVCGELNLEPNSIKLDFTVKFDPSCLLPLHDDADIVKMFKFNDMFCRAYVCQCTEGVMASLPLLGFVKGCRPIIAIDSTHMSGPYGGALFSATALDANDSMFPLAFGVMSSENYEDWLWFLEKLKIVVETRKLLLSQIDILLSFVVFLRCLALKTMPIATVT
;
A
#
# COMPACT_ATOMS: atom_id res chain seq x y z
N MET A 1 49.09 -8.99 -7.61
CA MET A 1 47.89 -8.24 -7.17
C MET A 1 46.67 -9.09 -7.44
N SER A 2 46.15 -9.81 -6.44
CA SER A 2 44.90 -10.56 -6.59
C SER A 2 43.73 -9.61 -6.41
N LEU A 3 42.89 -9.49 -7.45
CA LEU A 3 41.64 -8.75 -7.41
C LEU A 3 40.79 -9.30 -6.25
N ARG A 4 40.40 -8.42 -5.32
CA ARG A 4 39.45 -8.74 -4.25
C ARG A 4 38.11 -9.02 -4.92
N ASN A 5 37.78 -10.29 -5.18
CA ASN A 5 36.41 -10.67 -5.49
C ASN A 5 35.55 -10.28 -4.29
N GLY A 6 34.72 -9.25 -4.45
CA GLY A 6 33.73 -8.88 -3.45
C GLY A 6 32.86 -10.09 -3.13
N ARG A 7 32.78 -10.46 -1.86
CA ARG A 7 31.99 -11.59 -1.40
C ARG A 7 30.52 -11.32 -1.73
N GLN A 8 29.95 -12.14 -2.63
CA GLN A 8 28.54 -12.13 -2.99
C GLN A 8 27.79 -13.10 -2.07
N ASP A 9 26.62 -12.72 -1.61
CA ASP A 9 25.75 -13.54 -0.77
C ASP A 9 24.41 -13.80 -1.49
N PHE A 10 23.77 -14.92 -1.17
CA PHE A 10 22.45 -15.27 -1.71
C PHE A 10 21.36 -14.63 -0.88
N CYS A 11 20.39 -13.97 -1.51
CA CYS A 11 19.20 -13.46 -0.85
C CYS A 11 17.97 -14.18 -1.38
N TYR A 12 17.26 -14.88 -0.49
CA TYR A 12 15.94 -15.43 -0.80
C TYR A 12 14.90 -14.33 -0.61
N ILE A 13 14.08 -14.11 -1.63
CA ILE A 13 13.00 -13.12 -1.60
C ILE A 13 11.66 -13.85 -1.56
N HIS A 14 10.82 -13.48 -0.59
CA HIS A 14 9.54 -14.12 -0.31
C HIS A 14 8.40 -13.12 -0.51
N GLU A 15 7.37 -13.47 -1.27
CA GLU A 15 6.25 -12.56 -1.59
C GLU A 15 4.90 -13.28 -1.56
N GLY A 16 3.89 -12.63 -0.95
CA GLY A 16 2.49 -13.08 -0.97
C GLY A 16 2.13 -14.23 -0.02
N GLY A 17 2.92 -14.45 1.03
CA GLY A 17 2.75 -15.55 1.99
C GLY A 17 3.05 -15.11 3.43
N GLU A 18 2.96 -16.05 4.36
CA GLU A 18 3.06 -15.79 5.80
C GLU A 18 4.10 -16.70 6.48
N LEU A 19 4.76 -16.16 7.51
CA LEU A 19 5.61 -16.95 8.41
C LEU A 19 4.74 -17.62 9.47
N VAL A 20 4.66 -18.94 9.39
CA VAL A 20 3.86 -19.77 10.29
C VAL A 20 4.79 -20.51 11.26
N LYS A 21 4.51 -20.39 12.56
CA LYS A 21 5.19 -21.17 13.59
C LYS A 21 4.58 -22.57 13.66
N THR A 22 5.40 -23.58 13.46
CA THR A 22 4.98 -24.98 13.55
C THR A 22 4.82 -25.41 15.01
N VAL A 23 4.13 -26.53 15.23
CA VAL A 23 3.99 -27.16 16.56
C VAL A 23 5.34 -27.55 17.19
N VAL A 24 6.39 -27.69 16.38
CA VAL A 24 7.75 -28.02 16.82
C VAL A 24 8.57 -26.74 17.12
N GLY A 25 7.97 -25.56 16.94
CA GLY A 25 8.59 -24.26 17.20
C GLY A 25 9.46 -23.72 16.06
N SER A 26 9.58 -24.45 14.93
CA SER A 26 10.23 -23.95 13.72
C SER A 26 9.35 -22.93 12.99
N ILE A 27 9.97 -22.03 12.22
CA ILE A 27 9.28 -21.05 11.38
C ILE A 27 9.32 -21.54 9.93
N GLU A 28 8.16 -21.61 9.29
CA GLU A 28 8.00 -21.98 7.87
C GLU A 28 7.26 -20.87 7.12
N TYR A 29 7.70 -20.59 5.90
CA TYR A 29 6.99 -19.69 4.99
C TYR A 29 5.92 -20.47 4.20
N LYS A 30 4.67 -20.00 4.20
CA LYS A 30 3.53 -20.68 3.53
C LYS A 30 2.72 -19.75 2.64
N GLY A 31 2.17 -20.31 1.56
CA GLY A 31 1.17 -19.65 0.69
C GLY A 31 1.73 -18.69 -0.37
N GLY A 32 3.00 -18.29 -0.29
CA GLY A 32 3.61 -17.33 -1.21
C GLY A 32 4.63 -17.92 -2.19
N ARG A 33 5.29 -17.03 -2.94
CA ARG A 33 6.37 -17.34 -3.88
C ARG A 33 7.74 -17.12 -3.22
N THR A 34 8.76 -17.80 -3.73
CA THR A 34 10.13 -17.62 -3.27
C THR A 34 11.09 -17.64 -4.46
N ASN A 35 11.83 -16.55 -4.63
CA ASN A 35 12.89 -16.42 -5.62
C ASN A 35 14.24 -16.23 -4.91
N CYS A 36 15.34 -16.24 -5.67
CA CYS A 36 16.67 -16.02 -5.14
C CYS A 36 17.44 -15.05 -6.04
N ILE A 37 18.03 -14.03 -5.42
CA ILE A 37 18.92 -13.08 -6.10
C ILE A 37 20.32 -13.14 -5.50
N VAL A 38 21.33 -12.77 -6.29
CA VAL A 38 22.70 -12.63 -5.82
C VAL A 38 23.00 -11.15 -5.57
N VAL A 39 23.45 -10.86 -4.35
CA VAL A 39 23.65 -9.49 -3.87
C VAL A 39 25.09 -9.29 -3.36
N SER A 40 25.65 -8.13 -3.67
CA SER A 40 26.94 -7.73 -3.13
C SER A 40 26.76 -7.18 -1.71
N LYS A 41 27.73 -7.42 -0.81
CA LYS A 41 27.68 -6.92 0.58
C LYS A 41 27.67 -5.40 0.72
N ASN A 42 28.03 -4.67 -0.32
CA ASN A 42 28.06 -3.21 -0.37
C ASN A 42 26.97 -2.61 -1.26
N ILE A 43 25.93 -3.38 -1.60
CA ILE A 43 24.80 -2.89 -2.37
C ILE A 43 24.08 -1.77 -1.59
N SER A 44 23.66 -0.71 -2.28
CA SER A 44 22.79 0.31 -1.67
C SER A 44 21.36 -0.23 -1.53
N HIS A 45 20.59 0.38 -0.65
CA HIS A 45 19.17 0.13 -0.49
C HIS A 45 18.40 0.27 -1.80
N SER A 46 18.65 1.36 -2.53
CA SER A 46 17.99 1.63 -3.82
C SER A 46 18.30 0.58 -4.89
N GLU A 47 19.55 0.12 -4.98
CA GLU A 47 19.95 -0.93 -5.92
C GLU A 47 19.38 -2.29 -5.49
N PHE A 48 19.33 -2.57 -4.18
CA PHE A 48 18.71 -3.78 -3.65
C PHE A 48 17.21 -3.83 -3.98
N VAL A 49 16.47 -2.75 -3.70
CA VAL A 49 15.04 -2.61 -4.06
C VAL A 49 14.85 -2.84 -5.56
N SER A 50 15.65 -2.21 -6.41
CA SER A 50 15.55 -2.36 -7.87
C SER A 50 15.75 -3.82 -8.32
N LYS A 51 16.72 -4.54 -7.74
CA LYS A 51 16.94 -5.97 -8.03
C LYS A 51 15.77 -6.84 -7.59
N VAL A 52 15.25 -6.63 -6.37
CA VAL A 52 14.10 -7.39 -5.85
C VAL A 52 12.87 -7.16 -6.72
N CYS A 53 12.61 -5.91 -7.08
CA CYS A 53 11.49 -5.53 -7.95
C CYS A 53 11.61 -6.11 -9.35
N GLY A 54 12.79 -6.05 -9.95
CA GLY A 54 13.06 -6.66 -11.26
C GLY A 54 12.88 -8.17 -11.26
N GLU A 55 13.25 -8.85 -10.18
CA GLU A 55 13.08 -10.31 -10.05
C GLU A 55 11.60 -10.71 -9.88
N LEU A 56 10.81 -9.90 -9.17
CA LEU A 56 9.40 -10.17 -8.90
C LEU A 56 8.42 -9.54 -9.91
N ASN A 57 8.91 -8.71 -10.84
CA ASN A 57 8.13 -7.85 -11.72
C ASN A 57 7.18 -6.91 -10.95
N LEU A 58 7.72 -6.19 -9.97
CA LEU A 58 6.99 -5.23 -9.13
C LEU A 58 7.51 -3.80 -9.35
N GLU A 59 6.69 -2.81 -8.99
CA GLU A 59 7.10 -1.41 -9.01
C GLU A 59 7.82 -1.02 -7.71
N PRO A 60 9.01 -0.38 -7.75
CA PRO A 60 9.83 -0.06 -6.57
C PRO A 60 9.12 0.71 -5.45
N ASN A 61 8.17 1.58 -5.80
CA ASN A 61 7.46 2.41 -4.83
C ASN A 61 6.27 1.68 -4.17
N SER A 62 5.88 0.52 -4.70
CA SER A 62 4.71 -0.24 -4.25
C SER A 62 5.05 -1.33 -3.23
N ILE A 63 6.28 -1.36 -2.70
CA ILE A 63 6.73 -2.45 -1.84
C ILE A 63 7.29 -1.96 -0.50
N LYS A 64 7.09 -2.76 0.53
CA LYS A 64 7.82 -2.73 1.79
C LYS A 64 8.66 -3.99 1.91
N LEU A 65 9.86 -3.83 2.41
CA LEU A 65 10.82 -4.89 2.60
C LEU A 65 11.10 -5.07 4.08
N ASP A 66 11.01 -6.30 4.53
CA ASP A 66 11.46 -6.75 5.85
C ASP A 66 12.50 -7.86 5.68
N PHE A 67 13.33 -8.08 6.69
CA PHE A 67 14.29 -9.18 6.72
C PHE A 67 14.24 -9.93 8.06
N THR A 68 14.62 -11.20 8.05
CA THR A 68 14.77 -11.99 9.28
C THR A 68 16.21 -12.06 9.74
N VAL A 69 16.41 -12.33 11.02
CA VAL A 69 17.74 -12.60 11.61
C VAL A 69 17.94 -14.09 11.84
N LYS A 70 19.18 -14.57 11.71
CA LYS A 70 19.54 -15.99 11.80
C LYS A 70 19.14 -16.63 13.15
N PHE A 71 19.26 -15.90 14.25
CA PHE A 71 19.01 -16.40 15.60
C PHE A 71 17.53 -16.37 16.00
N ASP A 72 16.71 -15.60 15.28
CA ASP A 72 15.27 -15.52 15.49
C ASP A 72 14.55 -15.30 14.15
N PRO A 73 14.22 -16.40 13.43
CA PRO A 73 13.53 -16.32 12.15
C PRO A 73 12.08 -15.81 12.25
N SER A 74 11.54 -15.62 13.45
CA SER A 74 10.20 -15.06 13.65
C SER A 74 10.20 -13.53 13.70
N CYS A 75 11.38 -12.93 13.90
CA CYS A 75 11.55 -11.49 13.97
C CYS A 75 11.74 -10.91 12.57
N LEU A 76 10.70 -10.22 12.07
CA LEU A 76 10.76 -9.39 10.87
C LEU A 76 11.23 -7.99 11.24
N LEU A 77 12.36 -7.58 10.69
CA LEU A 77 12.93 -6.26 10.87
C LEU A 77 12.78 -5.46 9.58
N PRO A 78 12.40 -4.17 9.67
CA PRO A 78 12.25 -3.33 8.50
C PRO A 78 13.58 -3.11 7.77
N LEU A 79 13.50 -2.98 6.44
CA LEU A 79 14.60 -2.67 5.55
C LEU A 79 14.32 -1.34 4.83
N HIS A 80 14.63 -0.23 5.49
CA HIS A 80 14.27 1.12 5.01
C HIS A 80 15.43 1.89 4.39
N ASP A 81 16.66 1.58 4.77
CA ASP A 81 17.84 2.32 4.34
C ASP A 81 19.10 1.44 4.19
N ASP A 82 20.22 2.07 3.83
CA ASP A 82 21.52 1.42 3.70
C ASP A 82 22.03 0.85 5.03
N ALA A 83 21.68 1.45 6.18
CA ALA A 83 22.09 0.95 7.48
C ALA A 83 21.40 -0.38 7.79
N ASP A 84 20.14 -0.54 7.38
CA ASP A 84 19.38 -1.79 7.51
C ASP A 84 19.91 -2.89 6.59
N ILE A 85 20.34 -2.56 5.35
CA ILE A 85 21.06 -3.50 4.48
C ILE A 85 22.32 -4.04 5.19
N VAL A 86 23.10 -3.14 5.81
CA VAL A 86 24.31 -3.53 6.55
C VAL A 86 23.95 -4.42 7.74
N LYS A 87 22.86 -4.14 8.48
CA LYS A 87 22.38 -4.99 9.57
C LYS A 87 21.94 -6.36 9.06
N MET A 88 21.18 -6.42 7.97
CA MET A 88 20.73 -7.66 7.34
C MET A 88 21.90 -8.60 7.04
N PHE A 89 22.97 -8.09 6.43
CA PHE A 89 24.18 -8.87 6.15
C PHE A 89 25.03 -9.18 7.39
N LYS A 90 24.98 -8.34 8.43
CA LYS A 90 25.70 -8.61 9.70
C LYS A 90 25.02 -9.70 10.51
N PHE A 91 23.69 -9.76 10.53
CA PHE A 91 22.94 -10.73 11.31
C PHE A 91 22.79 -12.09 10.63
N ASN A 92 23.05 -12.17 9.33
CA ASN A 92 22.88 -13.38 8.54
C ASN A 92 24.20 -13.80 7.89
N ASP A 93 24.59 -15.05 8.10
CA ASP A 93 25.81 -15.62 7.51
C ASP A 93 25.50 -16.29 6.17
N MET A 94 26.13 -15.82 5.08
CA MET A 94 26.15 -16.43 3.73
C MET A 94 24.86 -16.37 2.93
N PHE A 95 23.70 -16.30 3.59
CA PHE A 95 22.42 -16.06 2.94
C PHE A 95 21.51 -15.21 3.83
N CYS A 96 20.74 -14.33 3.21
CA CYS A 96 19.70 -13.55 3.88
C CYS A 96 18.32 -13.87 3.30
N ARG A 97 17.28 -13.51 4.04
CA ARG A 97 15.89 -13.62 3.59
C ARG A 97 15.25 -12.25 3.67
N ALA A 98 14.71 -11.79 2.55
CA ALA A 98 13.89 -10.60 2.46
C ALA A 98 12.44 -10.99 2.17
N TYR A 99 11.52 -10.31 2.82
CA TYR A 99 10.09 -10.51 2.69
C TYR A 99 9.51 -9.25 2.08
N VAL A 100 8.81 -9.44 0.98
CA VAL A 100 8.18 -8.39 0.20
C VAL A 100 6.72 -8.35 0.57
N CYS A 101 6.33 -7.27 1.22
CA CYS A 101 4.94 -6.90 1.36
C CYS A 101 4.65 -5.94 0.22
N GLN A 102 3.80 -6.35 -0.72
CA GLN A 102 3.21 -5.38 -1.64
C GLN A 102 2.36 -4.45 -0.79
N CYS A 103 2.69 -3.16 -0.79
CA CYS A 103 1.72 -2.15 -0.47
C CYS A 103 0.69 -2.21 -1.60
N THR A 104 -0.33 -3.06 -1.45
CA THR A 104 -1.56 -2.88 -2.21
C THR A 104 -2.01 -1.46 -1.92
N GLU A 105 -1.81 -0.58 -2.89
CA GLU A 105 -2.35 0.77 -2.93
C GLU A 105 -3.84 0.64 -2.58
N GLY A 106 -4.21 1.05 -1.37
CA GLY A 106 -5.57 1.02 -0.89
C GLY A 106 -6.14 -0.34 -0.50
N VAL A 107 -6.35 -0.56 0.80
CA VAL A 107 -7.41 -1.48 1.25
C VAL A 107 -8.71 -0.68 1.34
N MET A 108 -9.63 -0.90 0.40
CA MET A 108 -10.97 -0.30 0.43
C MET A 108 -11.97 -1.28 1.03
N ALA A 109 -12.62 -0.89 2.12
CA ALA A 109 -13.74 -1.62 2.70
C ALA A 109 -15.04 -0.86 2.44
N SER A 110 -16.00 -1.51 1.77
CA SER A 110 -17.34 -0.96 1.54
C SER A 110 -18.32 -1.40 2.65
N LEU A 111 -19.13 -0.46 3.15
CA LEU A 111 -20.15 -0.70 4.17
C LEU A 111 -21.53 -1.00 3.54
N PRO A 112 -22.58 -1.34 4.32
CA PRO A 112 -23.84 -1.84 3.78
C PRO A 112 -24.54 -0.86 2.83
N LEU A 113 -24.37 -1.08 1.52
CA LEU A 113 -24.95 -0.26 0.45
C LEU A 113 -26.48 -0.18 0.48
N LEU A 114 -27.15 -1.16 1.10
CA LEU A 114 -28.60 -1.18 1.23
C LEU A 114 -29.13 -0.03 2.11
N GLY A 115 -28.39 0.37 3.16
CA GLY A 115 -28.75 1.48 4.03
C GLY A 115 -28.62 2.83 3.32
N PHE A 116 -27.55 2.99 2.53
CA PHE A 116 -27.33 4.16 1.70
C PHE A 116 -28.46 4.37 0.68
N VAL A 117 -28.78 3.35 -0.11
CA VAL A 117 -29.79 3.45 -1.17
C VAL A 117 -31.20 3.75 -0.64
N LYS A 118 -31.53 3.26 0.57
CA LYS A 118 -32.89 3.40 1.13
C LYS A 118 -33.09 4.65 1.98
N GLY A 119 -32.02 5.22 2.52
CA GLY A 119 -32.15 6.24 3.56
C GLY A 119 -31.22 7.44 3.40
N CYS A 120 -30.29 7.45 2.44
CA CYS A 120 -29.35 8.55 2.27
C CYS A 120 -29.68 9.49 1.12
N ARG A 121 -29.35 10.76 1.34
CA ARG A 121 -29.36 11.82 0.35
C ARG A 121 -28.27 11.52 -0.70
N PRO A 122 -28.42 12.02 -1.95
CA PRO A 122 -27.43 11.84 -3.01
C PRO A 122 -26.17 12.71 -2.81
N ILE A 123 -25.73 12.89 -1.57
CA ILE A 123 -24.57 13.71 -1.20
C ILE A 123 -23.53 12.79 -0.57
N ILE A 124 -22.31 12.83 -1.08
CA ILE A 124 -21.16 12.08 -0.57
C ILE A 124 -20.09 13.09 -0.18
N ALA A 125 -19.70 13.08 1.09
CA ALA A 125 -18.52 13.77 1.59
C ALA A 125 -17.33 12.81 1.57
N ILE A 126 -16.20 13.30 1.07
CA ILE A 126 -14.95 12.55 1.01
C ILE A 126 -13.89 13.35 1.76
N ASP A 127 -13.15 12.69 2.64
CA ASP A 127 -12.11 13.31 3.45
C ASP A 127 -10.88 12.41 3.54
N SER A 128 -9.72 13.01 3.80
CA SER A 128 -8.49 12.31 4.09
C SER A 128 -7.85 12.83 5.37
N THR A 129 -7.28 11.94 6.17
CA THR A 129 -6.57 12.32 7.40
C THR A 129 -5.23 11.62 7.46
N HIS A 130 -4.17 12.38 7.74
CA HIS A 130 -2.82 11.85 7.91
C HIS A 130 -2.79 10.92 9.12
N MET A 131 -2.29 9.71 8.91
CA MET A 131 -2.09 8.76 9.98
C MET A 131 -0.74 9.00 10.63
N SER A 132 -0.72 9.02 11.96
CA SER A 132 0.52 9.12 12.75
C SER A 132 0.92 7.74 13.28
N GLY A 133 2.22 7.55 13.53
CA GLY A 133 2.79 6.29 13.99
C GLY A 133 3.64 5.58 12.94
N PRO A 134 4.11 4.34 13.21
CA PRO A 134 5.10 3.65 12.39
C PRO A 134 4.60 3.30 10.98
N TYR A 135 3.29 3.35 10.74
CA TYR A 135 2.69 2.94 9.47
C TYR A 135 2.52 4.08 8.46
N GLY A 136 2.68 5.34 8.88
CA GLY A 136 2.58 6.53 8.02
C GLY A 136 1.30 6.59 7.17
N GLY A 137 1.29 7.47 6.17
CA GLY A 137 0.24 7.53 5.15
C GLY A 137 -1.03 8.27 5.55
N ALA A 138 -2.14 7.94 4.89
CA ALA A 138 -3.38 8.69 5.01
C ALA A 138 -4.61 7.77 4.97
N LEU A 139 -5.57 8.03 5.85
CA LEU A 139 -6.87 7.38 5.86
C LEU A 139 -7.85 8.22 5.04
N PHE A 140 -8.32 7.65 3.94
CA PHE A 140 -9.34 8.20 3.07
C PHE A 140 -10.69 7.66 3.53
N SER A 141 -11.72 8.50 3.53
CA SER A 141 -13.05 8.13 3.95
C SER A 141 -14.10 8.75 3.05
N ALA A 142 -15.15 7.99 2.76
CA ALA A 142 -16.33 8.45 2.04
C ALA A 142 -17.54 8.22 2.95
N THR A 143 -18.32 9.27 3.16
CA THR A 143 -19.54 9.27 3.98
C THR A 143 -20.68 9.88 3.18
N ALA A 144 -21.89 9.37 3.37
CA ALA A 144 -23.12 10.00 2.90
C ALA A 144 -23.85 10.67 4.05
N LEU A 145 -24.84 11.50 3.73
CA LEU A 145 -25.80 11.99 4.71
C LEU A 145 -27.08 11.19 4.61
N ASP A 146 -27.56 10.68 5.74
CA ASP A 146 -28.89 10.08 5.81
C ASP A 146 -30.01 11.15 5.78
N ALA A 147 -31.26 10.72 5.76
CA ALA A 147 -32.42 11.61 5.76
C ALA A 147 -32.49 12.51 7.02
N ASN A 148 -31.82 12.10 8.11
CA ASN A 148 -31.73 12.81 9.39
C ASN A 148 -30.43 13.64 9.52
N ASP A 149 -29.76 13.91 8.40
CA ASP A 149 -28.49 14.66 8.34
C ASP A 149 -27.37 14.04 9.19
N SER A 150 -27.45 12.74 9.47
CA SER A 150 -26.40 11.98 10.14
C SER A 150 -25.42 11.39 9.12
N MET A 151 -24.14 11.33 9.50
CA MET A 151 -23.10 10.75 8.65
C MET A 151 -23.25 9.22 8.59
N PHE A 152 -23.38 8.70 7.37
CA PHE A 152 -23.43 7.28 7.05
C PHE A 152 -22.15 6.88 6.33
N PRO A 153 -21.26 6.08 6.94
CA PRO A 153 -20.00 5.69 6.31
C PRO A 153 -20.24 4.75 5.11
N LEU A 154 -19.66 5.11 3.95
CA LEU A 154 -19.78 4.35 2.70
C LEU A 154 -18.56 3.48 2.46
N ALA A 155 -17.37 4.07 2.60
CA ALA A 155 -16.13 3.37 2.40
C ALA A 155 -14.96 4.06 3.10
N PHE A 156 -13.89 3.31 3.35
CA PHE A 156 -12.64 3.84 3.83
C PHE A 156 -11.47 3.14 3.14
N GLY A 157 -10.37 3.88 2.95
CA GLY A 157 -9.18 3.44 2.26
C GLY A 157 -7.92 3.85 3.01
N VAL A 158 -6.97 2.94 3.22
CA VAL A 158 -5.65 3.30 3.75
C VAL A 158 -4.67 3.46 2.59
N MET A 159 -4.13 4.68 2.44
CA MET A 159 -3.24 5.08 1.35
C MET A 159 -1.84 5.43 1.85
N SER A 160 -0.89 5.41 0.91
CA SER A 160 0.51 5.72 1.20
C SER A 160 0.74 7.20 1.49
N SER A 161 -0.05 8.10 0.90
CA SER A 161 -0.02 9.55 1.12
C SER A 161 -1.24 10.26 0.52
N GLU A 162 -1.37 11.58 0.71
CA GLU A 162 -2.40 12.39 0.03
C GLU A 162 -1.90 12.91 -1.33
N ASN A 163 -1.53 12.00 -2.22
CA ASN A 163 -1.05 12.32 -3.56
C ASN A 163 -2.13 12.08 -4.65
N TYR A 164 -1.88 12.55 -5.87
CA TYR A 164 -2.84 12.44 -6.98
C TYR A 164 -3.22 10.99 -7.31
N GLU A 165 -2.26 10.07 -7.34
CA GLU A 165 -2.48 8.66 -7.69
C GLU A 165 -3.33 7.96 -6.62
N ASP A 166 -3.03 8.19 -5.34
CA ASP A 166 -3.78 7.65 -4.20
C ASP A 166 -5.24 8.18 -4.18
N TRP A 167 -5.45 9.46 -4.52
CA TRP A 167 -6.78 10.05 -4.71
C TRP A 167 -7.52 9.48 -5.90
N LEU A 168 -6.86 9.35 -7.04
CA LEU A 168 -7.44 8.78 -8.25
C LEU A 168 -7.90 7.35 -8.00
N TRP A 169 -7.03 6.52 -7.41
CA TRP A 169 -7.33 5.15 -7.06
C TRP A 169 -8.56 5.05 -6.14
N PHE A 170 -8.61 5.84 -5.06
CA PHE A 170 -9.73 5.82 -4.11
C PHE A 170 -11.05 6.21 -4.79
N LEU A 171 -11.04 7.24 -5.63
CA LEU A 171 -12.22 7.71 -6.36
C LEU A 171 -12.69 6.69 -7.41
N GLU A 172 -11.77 6.01 -8.10
CA GLU A 172 -12.12 4.94 -9.04
C GLU A 172 -12.79 3.75 -8.34
N LYS A 173 -12.29 3.35 -7.16
CA LYS A 173 -12.94 2.29 -6.37
C LYS A 173 -14.29 2.75 -5.82
N LEU A 174 -14.38 3.98 -5.32
CA LEU A 174 -15.64 4.54 -4.82
C LEU A 174 -16.69 4.60 -5.93
N LYS A 175 -16.29 4.98 -7.15
CA LYS A 175 -17.16 4.99 -8.33
C LYS A 175 -17.75 3.61 -8.59
N ILE A 176 -16.97 2.54 -8.57
CA ILE A 176 -17.48 1.16 -8.74
C ILE A 176 -18.53 0.83 -7.67
N VAL A 177 -18.24 1.17 -6.40
CA VAL A 177 -19.14 0.93 -5.26
C VAL A 177 -20.47 1.67 -5.41
N VAL A 178 -20.45 2.90 -5.92
CA VAL A 178 -21.64 3.76 -6.12
C VAL A 178 -22.39 3.40 -7.42
N GLU A 179 -21.69 3.12 -8.52
CA GLU A 179 -22.27 2.83 -9.84
C GLU A 179 -22.96 1.47 -9.93
N THR A 180 -22.66 0.55 -9.01
CA THR A 180 -23.28 -0.78 -8.97
C THR A 180 -24.82 -0.73 -8.93
N ARG A 181 -25.45 0.42 -8.61
CA ARG A 181 -26.90 0.64 -8.83
C ARG A 181 -27.24 2.09 -9.19
N LYS A 182 -27.24 2.46 -10.48
CA LYS A 182 -27.91 3.64 -11.10
C LYS A 182 -28.23 4.82 -10.14
N LEU A 183 -27.24 5.31 -9.40
CA LEU A 183 -27.34 6.59 -8.75
C LEU A 183 -26.93 7.60 -9.81
N LEU A 184 -27.85 8.50 -10.17
CA LEU A 184 -27.57 9.56 -11.12
C LEU A 184 -26.43 10.41 -10.52
N LEU A 185 -25.24 10.23 -11.08
CA LEU A 185 -24.03 11.02 -10.81
C LEU A 185 -24.22 12.53 -11.01
N SER A 186 -25.38 12.96 -11.51
CA SER A 186 -25.70 14.35 -11.84
C SER A 186 -25.89 15.28 -10.64
N GLN A 187 -25.83 14.77 -9.40
CA GLN A 187 -26.00 15.60 -8.19
C GLN A 187 -25.04 15.24 -7.04
N ILE A 188 -23.81 14.79 -7.35
CA ILE A 188 -22.76 14.79 -6.32
C ILE A 188 -22.31 16.24 -6.11
N ASP A 189 -22.99 16.94 -5.19
CA ASP A 189 -22.43 18.13 -4.57
C ASP A 189 -21.31 17.65 -3.65
N ILE A 190 -20.07 17.67 -4.17
CA ILE A 190 -18.85 17.45 -3.38
C ILE A 190 -18.76 18.65 -2.44
N LEU A 191 -19.31 18.54 -1.23
CA LEU A 191 -19.04 19.49 -0.17
C LEU A 191 -17.60 19.28 0.28
N LEU A 192 -16.71 19.91 -0.47
CA LEU A 192 -15.33 20.16 -0.09
C LEU A 192 -15.33 20.90 1.25
N SER A 193 -14.95 20.20 2.31
CA SER A 193 -14.19 20.86 3.36
C SER A 193 -13.04 21.60 2.67
N PHE A 194 -13.00 22.91 2.88
CA PHE A 194 -12.28 23.96 2.14
C PHE A 194 -10.76 23.77 1.92
N VAL A 195 -10.18 22.60 2.17
CA VAL A 195 -8.74 22.34 2.14
C VAL A 195 -8.28 21.62 0.85
N VAL A 196 -9.12 20.77 0.22
CA VAL A 196 -8.66 19.97 -0.94
C VAL A 196 -8.73 20.74 -2.27
N PHE A 197 -9.69 21.67 -2.43
CA PHE A 197 -9.87 22.39 -3.71
C PHE A 197 -8.69 23.31 -4.05
N LEU A 198 -8.01 23.89 -3.05
CA LEU A 198 -6.91 24.82 -3.27
C LEU A 198 -5.55 24.14 -3.53
N ARG A 199 -5.38 22.85 -3.24
CA ARG A 199 -4.16 22.10 -3.60
C ARG A 199 -4.25 21.35 -4.92
N CYS A 200 -5.44 20.91 -5.34
CA CYS A 200 -5.63 20.21 -6.62
C CYS A 200 -6.00 21.14 -7.81
N LEU A 201 -6.25 22.44 -7.59
CA LEU A 201 -6.55 23.40 -8.67
C LEU A 201 -5.40 23.64 -9.66
N ALA A 202 -4.25 22.99 -9.49
CA ALA A 202 -3.19 22.94 -10.49
C ALA A 202 -3.48 21.94 -11.64
N LEU A 203 -4.47 21.04 -11.52
CA LEU A 203 -4.88 20.13 -12.60
C LEU A 203 -6.24 20.55 -13.16
N LYS A 204 -6.23 21.69 -13.83
CA LYS A 204 -7.30 22.18 -14.70
C LYS A 204 -7.56 21.17 -15.84
N THR A 205 -8.84 21.03 -16.18
CA THR A 205 -9.43 20.45 -17.41
C THR A 205 -9.76 18.95 -17.41
N MET A 206 -10.96 18.60 -16.94
CA MET A 206 -11.77 17.58 -17.59
C MET A 206 -13.01 18.27 -18.20
N PRO A 207 -13.31 18.07 -19.49
CA PRO A 207 -14.44 18.70 -20.13
C PRO A 207 -15.74 18.00 -19.71
N ILE A 208 -16.71 18.80 -19.30
CA ILE A 208 -18.11 18.38 -19.18
C ILE A 208 -18.60 18.12 -20.60
N ALA A 209 -18.71 16.85 -20.98
CA ALA A 209 -19.43 16.47 -22.19
C ALA A 209 -20.93 16.52 -21.89
N THR A 210 -21.57 17.59 -22.32
CA THR A 210 -23.01 17.65 -22.58
C THR A 210 -23.36 16.67 -23.69
N VAL A 211 -24.32 15.79 -23.46
CA VAL A 211 -25.06 15.11 -24.55
C VAL A 211 -26.53 15.37 -24.30
N THR A 212 -27.11 16.05 -25.29
CA THR A 212 -28.52 16.41 -25.50
C THR A 212 -29.49 15.25 -25.34
#